data_AF-A0A814PH15-F1
#
_entry.id   AF-A0A814PH15-F1
#
_cell.length_a   1.000
_cell.length_b   1.000
_cell.length_c   1.000
_cell.angle_alpha   90.00
_cell.angle_beta   90.00
_cell.angle_gamma   90.00
#
_symmetry.space_group_name_H-M   'P 1'
#
loop_
_entity.id
_entity.type
_entity.pdbx_description
1 polymer ?
#
loop_
_entity_poly.entity_id
_entity_poly.type
_entity_poly.pdbx_seq_one_letter_code
_entity_poly.pdbx_strand_id
1 'polypeptide(L)'
;MTYEGGNIWQADETSFPILKNQFGSMAILTLKVGGIRQPHWHPFAWELNYVISGKAEWSIVGTNGQHDSFIANVGDLVFIPRGIFHYFANADSEEELKVLIIFNSSQVVEDDDIGIVPSLNEMPIDILAASFGMPKDYFKDIPRNVTSTPIILRKDTKHRNPSLLRKKA
;
A
#
# COMPACT_ATOMS: atom_id res chain seq x y z
N MET A 1 -13.41 -0.85 7.77
CA MET A 1 -13.89 -1.25 6.43
C MET A 1 -13.38 -2.63 6.06
N THR A 2 -14.12 -3.39 5.25
CA THR A 2 -13.77 -4.76 4.83
C THR A 2 -13.75 -4.84 3.31
N TYR A 3 -12.74 -5.54 2.77
CA TYR A 3 -12.47 -5.73 1.35
C TYR A 3 -12.22 -7.21 1.06
N GLU A 4 -12.11 -7.59 -0.22
CA GLU A 4 -11.84 -8.98 -0.60
C GLU A 4 -10.54 -9.51 0.04
N GLY A 5 -9.47 -8.69 0.00
CA GLY A 5 -8.14 -9.06 0.47
C GLY A 5 -7.92 -8.95 1.98
N GLY A 6 -8.89 -8.43 2.74
CA GLY A 6 -8.70 -8.15 4.17
C GLY A 6 -9.56 -7.00 4.69
N ASN A 7 -9.14 -6.37 5.79
CA ASN A 7 -9.87 -5.29 6.43
C ASN A 7 -8.93 -4.28 7.09
N ILE A 8 -9.43 -3.07 7.26
CA ILE A 8 -8.72 -1.97 7.92
C ILE A 8 -9.65 -1.30 8.94
N TRP A 9 -9.12 -1.03 10.12
CA TRP A 9 -9.81 -0.32 11.20
C TRP A 9 -8.96 0.88 11.59
N GLN A 10 -9.47 2.08 11.34
CA GLN A 10 -8.75 3.35 11.53
C GLN A 10 -9.21 4.07 12.79
N ALA A 11 -8.29 4.82 13.38
CA ALA A 11 -8.52 5.77 14.45
C ALA A 11 -7.77 7.07 14.13
N ASP A 12 -8.53 8.16 13.99
CA ASP A 12 -8.08 9.50 13.62
C ASP A 12 -8.81 10.54 14.48
N GLU A 13 -8.68 11.84 14.20
CA GLU A 13 -9.33 12.88 15.00
C GLU A 13 -10.87 12.85 14.99
N THR A 14 -11.48 12.19 14.00
CA THR A 14 -12.94 12.09 13.87
C THR A 14 -13.50 10.93 14.69
N SER A 15 -12.79 9.80 14.71
CA SER A 15 -13.20 8.56 15.37
C SER A 15 -12.60 8.39 16.77
N PHE A 16 -11.45 8.99 17.03
CA PHE A 16 -10.76 8.97 18.31
C PHE A 16 -10.30 10.39 18.72
N PRO A 17 -11.21 11.23 19.27
CA PRO A 17 -11.00 12.67 19.43
C PRO A 17 -9.77 13.10 20.24
N ILE A 18 -9.19 12.20 21.06
CA ILE A 18 -7.93 12.47 21.75
C ILE A 18 -6.77 12.72 20.78
N LEU A 19 -6.87 12.25 19.54
CA LEU A 19 -5.88 12.46 18.48
C LEU A 19 -5.97 13.84 17.82
N LYS A 20 -7.01 14.63 18.11
CA LYS A 20 -7.19 15.96 17.52
C LYS A 20 -6.02 16.87 17.87
N ASN A 21 -5.39 17.47 16.85
CA ASN A 21 -4.18 18.29 16.95
C ASN A 21 -2.98 17.60 17.61
N GLN A 22 -2.94 16.27 17.69
CA GLN A 22 -1.81 15.52 18.24
C GLN A 22 -0.82 15.03 17.17
N PHE A 23 -1.09 15.30 15.89
CA PHE A 23 -0.29 14.80 14.77
C PHE A 23 -0.14 13.28 14.80
N GLY A 24 -1.25 12.58 15.06
CA GLY A 24 -1.27 11.14 15.20
C GLY A 24 -2.57 10.55 14.68
N SER A 25 -2.45 9.49 13.89
CA SER A 25 -3.54 8.58 13.53
C SER A 25 -2.97 7.17 13.40
N MET A 26 -3.85 6.18 13.47
CA MET A 26 -3.45 4.78 13.42
C MET A 26 -4.46 3.92 12.70
N ALA A 27 -4.01 2.78 12.19
CA ALA A 27 -4.86 1.76 11.64
C ALA A 27 -4.40 0.37 12.06
N ILE A 28 -5.33 -0.54 12.34
CA ILE A 28 -5.06 -1.97 12.34
C ILE A 28 -5.51 -2.51 10.99
N LEU A 29 -4.54 -3.02 10.23
CA LEU A 29 -4.76 -3.62 8.94
C LEU A 29 -4.54 -5.13 9.02
N THR A 30 -5.49 -5.88 8.49
CA THR A 30 -5.42 -7.34 8.36
C THR A 30 -5.48 -7.70 6.88
N LEU A 31 -4.49 -8.46 6.40
CA LEU A 31 -4.47 -9.03 5.05
C LEU A 31 -4.63 -10.54 5.14
N LYS A 32 -5.60 -11.07 4.40
CA LYS A 32 -5.75 -12.51 4.18
C LYS A 32 -4.52 -13.07 3.47
N VAL A 33 -4.36 -14.39 3.44
CA VAL A 33 -3.36 -15.04 2.57
C VAL A 33 -3.58 -14.57 1.12
N GLY A 34 -2.52 -14.02 0.50
CA GLY A 34 -2.58 -13.41 -0.83
C GLY A 34 -3.19 -11.99 -0.88
N GLY A 35 -3.55 -11.41 0.26
CA GLY A 35 -3.98 -10.03 0.39
C GLY A 35 -2.81 -9.06 0.17
N ILE A 36 -3.10 -7.90 -0.42
CA ILE A 36 -2.13 -6.86 -0.75
C ILE A 36 -2.69 -5.53 -0.28
N ARG A 37 -1.90 -4.78 0.50
CA ARG A 37 -2.08 -3.34 0.63
C ARG A 37 -1.64 -2.73 -0.69
N GLN A 38 -2.58 -2.17 -1.46
CA GLN A 38 -2.30 -1.75 -2.84
C GLN A 38 -1.13 -0.76 -2.91
N PRO A 39 -0.44 -0.63 -4.06
CA PRO A 39 0.54 0.44 -4.25
C PRO A 39 -0.07 1.82 -4.08
N HIS A 40 0.55 2.60 -3.19
CA HIS A 40 0.04 3.90 -2.74
C HIS A 40 1.17 4.78 -2.18
N TRP A 41 0.80 6.02 -1.83
CA TRP A 41 1.67 6.97 -1.14
C TRP A 41 0.85 7.94 -0.27
N HIS A 42 1.55 8.59 0.66
CA HIS A 42 1.00 9.56 1.61
C HIS A 42 1.66 10.93 1.45
N PRO A 43 1.03 11.92 0.78
CA PRO A 43 1.61 13.25 0.58
C PRO A 43 1.78 14.07 1.88
N PHE A 44 1.01 13.80 2.94
CA PHE A 44 0.97 14.61 4.15
C PHE A 44 1.50 13.90 5.40
N ALA A 45 1.63 12.57 5.42
CA ALA A 45 2.19 11.82 6.55
C ALA A 45 3.35 10.89 6.16
N TRP A 46 4.25 10.64 7.11
CA TRP A 46 5.06 9.42 7.10
C TRP A 46 4.25 8.27 7.71
N GLU A 47 4.66 7.04 7.41
CA GLU A 47 4.02 5.83 7.90
C GLU A 47 5.01 4.96 8.69
N LEU A 48 4.63 4.52 9.89
CA LEU A 48 5.36 3.55 10.69
C LEU A 48 4.51 2.31 10.90
N ASN A 49 5.06 1.16 10.54
CA ASN A 49 4.37 -0.11 10.53
C ASN A 49 4.99 -1.06 11.53
N TYR A 50 4.17 -1.67 12.38
CA TYR A 50 4.56 -2.73 13.30
C TYR A 50 3.84 -4.03 12.95
N VAL A 51 4.59 -5.10 12.66
CA VAL A 51 4.02 -6.40 12.31
C VAL A 51 3.58 -7.13 13.58
N ILE A 52 2.27 -7.30 13.75
CA ILE A 52 1.65 -7.96 14.91
C ILE A 52 1.63 -9.49 14.72
N SER A 53 1.26 -9.97 13.53
CA SER A 53 1.18 -11.40 13.21
C SER A 53 1.43 -11.65 11.72
N GLY A 54 1.84 -12.87 11.37
CA GLY A 54 2.13 -13.25 9.98
C GLY A 54 3.43 -12.67 9.45
N LYS A 55 3.52 -12.51 8.13
CA LYS A 55 4.74 -12.09 7.43
C LYS A 55 4.39 -11.13 6.30
N ALA A 56 5.09 -10.01 6.20
CA ALA A 56 4.88 -9.02 5.17
C ALA A 56 6.05 -9.01 4.18
N GLU A 57 5.74 -8.98 2.88
CA GLU A 57 6.70 -8.64 1.84
C GLU A 57 6.48 -7.19 1.45
N TRP A 58 7.43 -6.33 1.81
CA TRP A 58 7.42 -4.90 1.52
C TRP A 58 8.08 -4.61 0.18
N SER A 59 7.63 -3.54 -0.46
CA SER A 59 8.28 -2.95 -1.62
C SER A 59 8.17 -1.44 -1.54
N ILE A 60 9.31 -0.77 -1.56
CA ILE A 60 9.43 0.67 -1.38
C ILE A 60 10.16 1.21 -2.61
N VAL A 61 9.59 2.22 -3.25
CA VAL A 61 10.18 2.89 -4.42
C VAL A 61 10.56 4.31 -4.00
N GLY A 62 11.85 4.48 -3.76
CA GLY A 62 12.45 5.76 -3.41
C GLY A 62 12.68 6.66 -4.62
N THR A 63 13.43 7.73 -4.39
CA THR A 63 13.79 8.68 -5.45
C THR A 63 14.96 8.15 -6.30
N ASN A 64 15.15 8.72 -7.49
CA ASN A 64 16.28 8.41 -8.38
C ASN A 64 16.40 6.92 -8.77
N GLY A 65 15.26 6.23 -8.90
CA GLY A 65 15.23 4.81 -9.31
C GLY A 65 15.62 3.82 -8.21
N GLN A 66 15.86 4.28 -6.99
CA GLN A 66 16.11 3.40 -5.85
C GLN A 66 14.83 2.66 -5.47
N HIS A 67 14.95 1.36 -5.22
CA HIS A 67 13.86 0.55 -4.71
C HIS A 67 14.42 -0.53 -3.79
N ASP A 68 13.61 -0.94 -2.83
CA ASP A 68 13.93 -2.03 -1.93
C ASP A 68 12.73 -2.95 -1.75
N SER A 69 13.00 -4.24 -1.59
CA SER A 69 12.00 -5.27 -1.34
C SER A 69 12.54 -6.26 -0.33
N PHE A 70 11.82 -6.43 0.78
CA PHE A 70 12.27 -7.26 1.89
C PHE A 70 11.10 -7.87 2.66
N ILE A 71 11.42 -8.87 3.47
CA ILE A 71 10.47 -9.53 4.36
C ILE A 71 10.55 -8.88 5.75
N ALA A 72 9.41 -8.44 6.28
CA ALA A 72 9.23 -8.08 7.67
C ALA A 72 8.46 -9.18 8.41
N ASN A 73 8.96 -9.56 9.58
CA ASN A 73 8.39 -10.59 10.44
C ASN A 73 7.74 -9.95 11.67
N VAL A 74 7.04 -10.77 12.45
CA VAL A 74 6.45 -10.34 13.72
C VAL A 74 7.48 -9.63 14.60
N GLY A 75 7.11 -8.44 15.08
CA GLY A 75 7.97 -7.59 15.90
C GLY A 75 8.80 -6.57 15.14
N ASP A 76 8.94 -6.70 13.81
CA ASP A 76 9.68 -5.74 13.00
C ASP A 76 8.92 -4.42 12.85
N LEU A 77 9.68 -3.33 12.75
CA LEU A 77 9.19 -1.99 12.40
C LEU A 77 9.63 -1.64 10.98
N VAL A 78 8.69 -1.16 10.17
CA VAL A 78 8.96 -0.64 8.81
C VAL A 78 8.55 0.81 8.74
N PHE A 79 9.51 1.70 8.47
CA PHE A 79 9.29 3.13 8.35
C PHE A 79 9.28 3.55 6.89
N ILE A 80 8.23 4.27 6.48
CA ILE A 80 8.07 4.84 5.16
C ILE A 80 8.07 6.37 5.27
N PRO A 81 9.06 7.06 4.68
CA PRO A 81 9.05 8.52 4.64
C PRO A 81 7.85 9.06 3.86
N ARG A 82 7.40 10.26 4.22
CA ARG A 82 6.31 10.97 3.53
C ARG A 82 6.55 11.06 2.02
N GLY A 83 5.50 10.79 1.25
CA GLY A 83 5.48 10.88 -0.21
C GLY A 83 6.19 9.74 -0.94
N ILE A 84 6.74 8.75 -0.23
CA ILE A 84 7.42 7.61 -0.85
C ILE A 84 6.39 6.57 -1.26
N PHE A 85 6.48 6.12 -2.50
CA PHE A 85 5.60 5.10 -3.06
C PHE A 85 5.94 3.72 -2.49
N HIS A 86 4.94 3.00 -2.01
CA HIS A 86 5.16 1.72 -1.37
C HIS A 86 3.92 0.82 -1.42
N TYR A 87 4.15 -0.47 -1.17
CA TYR A 87 3.12 -1.47 -0.95
C TYR A 87 3.66 -2.63 -0.13
N PHE A 88 2.76 -3.46 0.37
CA PHE A 88 3.14 -4.72 0.99
C PHE A 88 2.06 -5.77 0.80
N ALA A 89 2.51 -7.02 0.77
CA ALA A 89 1.65 -8.18 0.62
C ALA A 89 1.78 -9.10 1.82
N ASN A 90 0.72 -9.85 2.12
CA ASN A 90 0.84 -11.00 3.00
C ASN A 90 1.73 -12.05 2.32
N ALA A 91 2.91 -12.26 2.89
CA ALA A 91 3.90 -13.20 2.43
C ALA A 91 3.79 -14.57 3.12
N ASP A 92 2.88 -14.70 4.09
CA ASP A 92 2.52 -15.97 4.70
C ASP A 92 1.59 -16.79 3.77
N SER A 93 1.67 -18.11 3.88
CA SER A 93 0.88 -19.05 3.08
C SER A 93 -0.32 -19.62 3.85
N GLU A 94 -0.34 -19.47 5.16
CA GLU A 94 -1.31 -20.12 6.04
C GLU A 94 -1.99 -19.09 6.94
N GLU A 95 -1.26 -18.09 7.41
CA GLU A 95 -1.74 -17.14 8.41
C GLU A 95 -2.12 -15.77 7.81
N GLU A 96 -3.03 -15.07 8.49
CA GLU A 96 -3.31 -13.66 8.19
C GLU A 96 -2.18 -12.75 8.69
N LEU A 97 -1.83 -11.76 7.88
CA LEU A 97 -0.91 -10.69 8.26
C LEU A 97 -1.69 -9.61 8.98
N LYS A 98 -1.27 -9.25 10.20
CA LYS A 98 -1.79 -8.10 10.94
C LYS A 98 -0.69 -7.07 11.17
N VAL A 99 -0.98 -5.82 10.83
CA VAL A 99 -0.05 -4.69 10.95
C VAL A 99 -0.74 -3.55 11.69
N LEU A 100 -0.07 -3.00 12.69
CA LEU A 100 -0.40 -1.69 13.25
C LEU A 100 0.34 -0.63 12.43
N ILE A 101 -0.42 0.29 11.85
CA ILE A 101 0.08 1.39 11.04
C ILE A 101 -0.12 2.68 11.82
N ILE A 102 0.89 3.54 11.85
CA ILE A 102 0.89 4.81 12.60
C ILE A 102 1.35 5.92 11.65
N PHE A 103 0.67 7.06 11.70
CA PHE A 103 0.98 8.24 10.88
C PHE A 103 1.22 9.47 11.74
N ASN A 104 2.04 10.42 11.27
CA ASN A 104 2.21 11.72 11.92
C ASN A 104 1.19 12.79 11.50
N SER A 105 -0.06 12.39 11.30
CA SER A 105 -1.15 13.28 10.94
C SER A 105 -2.38 12.88 11.71
N SER A 106 -3.10 13.87 12.23
CA SER A 106 -4.41 13.67 12.88
C SER A 106 -5.54 13.48 11.88
N GLN A 107 -5.29 13.75 10.60
CA GLN A 107 -6.29 13.71 9.53
C GLN A 107 -6.82 12.30 9.29
N VAL A 108 -7.98 12.23 8.64
CA VAL A 108 -8.54 10.98 8.13
C VAL A 108 -7.54 10.38 7.14
N VAL A 109 -7.13 9.13 7.40
CA VAL A 109 -6.08 8.46 6.62
C VAL A 109 -6.47 8.33 5.14
N GLU A 110 -7.75 8.16 4.84
CA GLU A 110 -8.27 8.08 3.47
C GLU A 110 -7.99 9.33 2.63
N ASP A 111 -7.99 10.52 3.26
CA ASP A 111 -7.70 11.78 2.57
C ASP A 111 -6.21 11.93 2.23
N ASP A 112 -5.35 11.14 2.88
CA ASP A 112 -3.91 11.07 2.64
C ASP A 112 -3.49 9.79 1.89
N ASP A 113 -4.39 8.87 1.56
CA ASP A 113 -4.08 7.57 0.96
C ASP A 113 -4.32 7.57 -0.56
N ILE A 114 -3.28 7.88 -1.33
CA ILE A 114 -3.38 7.96 -2.79
C ILE A 114 -2.92 6.64 -3.41
N GLY A 115 -3.87 5.84 -3.91
CA GLY A 115 -3.61 4.59 -4.61
C GLY A 115 -3.23 4.76 -6.08
N ILE A 116 -2.43 3.83 -6.61
CA ILE A 116 -1.89 3.88 -7.98
C ILE A 116 -2.96 3.93 -9.07
N VAL A 117 -4.07 3.20 -8.93
CA VAL A 117 -5.10 3.14 -9.96
C VAL A 117 -5.84 4.48 -10.09
N PRO A 118 -6.36 5.10 -9.02
CA PRO A 118 -6.85 6.48 -9.06
C PRO A 118 -5.85 7.45 -9.70
N SER A 119 -4.58 7.38 -9.34
CA SER A 119 -3.57 8.29 -9.89
C SER A 119 -3.38 8.15 -11.40
N LEU A 120 -3.41 6.92 -11.92
CA LEU A 120 -3.38 6.68 -13.37
C LEU A 120 -4.69 7.12 -14.05
N ASN A 121 -5.83 6.98 -13.37
CA ASN A 121 -7.13 7.35 -13.92
C ASN A 121 -7.30 8.85 -14.08
N GLU A 122 -6.77 9.64 -13.15
CA GLU A 122 -6.78 11.10 -13.20
C GLU A 122 -5.89 11.67 -14.32
N MET A 123 -5.01 10.85 -14.92
CA MET A 123 -4.20 11.24 -16.06
C MET A 123 -4.92 10.94 -17.39
N PRO A 124 -4.98 11.92 -18.32
CA PRO A 124 -5.43 11.66 -19.68
C PRO A 124 -4.59 10.57 -20.35
N ILE A 125 -5.22 9.70 -21.15
CA ILE A 125 -4.53 8.60 -21.86
C ILE A 125 -3.35 9.13 -22.69
N ASP A 126 -3.50 10.30 -23.30
CA ASP A 126 -2.46 10.91 -24.13
C ASP A 126 -1.21 11.27 -23.33
N ILE A 127 -1.39 11.71 -22.08
CA ILE A 127 -0.28 12.02 -21.17
C ILE A 127 0.40 10.72 -20.73
N LEU A 128 -0.38 9.69 -20.35
CA LEU A 128 0.19 8.38 -20.01
C LEU A 128 0.98 7.79 -21.18
N ALA A 129 0.41 7.78 -22.37
CA ALA A 129 1.05 7.29 -23.59
C ALA A 129 2.39 8.00 -23.84
N ALA A 130 2.41 9.33 -23.74
CA ALA A 130 3.63 10.11 -23.89
C ALA A 130 4.65 9.84 -22.77
N SER A 131 4.21 9.78 -21.51
CA SER A 131 5.09 9.55 -20.35
C SER A 131 5.78 8.20 -20.37
N PHE A 132 5.09 7.15 -20.80
CA PHE A 132 5.64 5.79 -20.86
C PHE A 132 6.23 5.43 -22.24
N GLY A 133 6.07 6.29 -23.25
CA GLY A 133 6.50 6.00 -24.62
C GLY A 133 5.75 4.83 -25.27
N MET A 134 4.47 4.65 -24.92
CA MET A 134 3.64 3.51 -25.33
C MET A 134 2.43 3.96 -26.16
N PRO A 135 1.90 3.12 -27.07
CA PRO A 135 0.66 3.41 -27.78
C PRO A 135 -0.52 3.62 -26.82
N LYS A 136 -1.47 4.50 -27.17
CA LYS A 136 -2.67 4.78 -26.35
C LYS A 136 -3.46 3.52 -25.98
N ASP A 137 -3.56 2.57 -26.92
CA ASP A 137 -4.28 1.31 -26.73
C ASP A 137 -3.69 0.43 -25.64
N TYR A 138 -2.43 0.65 -25.23
CA TYR A 138 -1.82 -0.06 -24.11
C TYR A 138 -2.54 0.23 -22.78
N PHE A 139 -3.17 1.40 -22.67
CA PHE A 139 -3.84 1.86 -21.44
C PHE A 139 -5.35 1.62 -21.43
N LYS A 140 -5.90 0.95 -22.46
CA LYS A 140 -7.34 0.72 -22.60
C LYS A 140 -7.93 -0.14 -21.47
N ASP A 141 -7.11 -1.03 -20.90
CA ASP A 141 -7.50 -1.99 -19.88
C ASP A 141 -7.30 -1.45 -18.45
N ILE A 142 -6.77 -0.22 -18.30
CA ILE A 142 -6.74 0.44 -17.00
C ILE A 142 -8.18 0.70 -16.56
N PRO A 143 -8.62 0.18 -15.39
CA PRO A 143 -9.98 0.39 -14.94
C PRO A 143 -10.22 1.88 -14.66
N ARG A 144 -11.12 2.54 -15.39
CA ARG A 144 -11.37 4.00 -15.26
C ARG A 144 -12.40 4.38 -14.20
N ASN A 145 -13.33 3.49 -13.92
CA ASN A 145 -14.44 3.72 -12.99
C ASN A 145 -14.34 2.77 -11.78
N VAL A 146 -13.25 2.89 -11.03
CA VAL A 146 -13.03 2.09 -9.80
C VAL A 146 -12.91 3.02 -8.61
N THR A 147 -13.67 2.69 -7.57
CA THR A 147 -13.42 3.20 -6.23
C THR A 147 -12.07 2.68 -5.77
N SER A 148 -11.18 3.59 -5.34
CA SER A 148 -9.88 3.20 -4.75
C SER A 148 -10.12 2.15 -3.68
N THR A 149 -9.49 0.99 -3.83
CA THR A 149 -9.66 -0.13 -2.89
C THR A 149 -8.32 -0.33 -2.18
N PRO A 150 -8.14 0.15 -0.93
CA PRO A 150 -6.85 0.15 -0.25
C PRO A 150 -6.29 -1.26 -0.04
N ILE A 151 -7.16 -2.27 0.00
CA ILE A 151 -6.80 -3.68 0.18
C ILE A 151 -7.38 -4.52 -0.98
N ILE A 152 -6.51 -5.18 -1.73
CA ILE A 152 -6.89 -6.06 -2.84
C ILE A 152 -6.48 -7.51 -2.57
N LEU A 153 -7.15 -8.46 -3.22
CA LEU A 153 -6.78 -9.87 -3.18
C LEU A 153 -6.10 -10.27 -4.49
N ARG A 154 -4.95 -10.95 -4.40
CA ARG A 154 -4.28 -11.50 -5.58
C ARG A 154 -5.14 -12.60 -6.20
N LYS A 155 -5.48 -12.45 -7.49
CA LYS A 155 -6.30 -13.44 -8.23
C LYS A 155 -5.59 -14.79 -8.45
N ASP A 156 -4.24 -14.80 -8.42
CA ASP A 156 -3.42 -16.01 -8.59
C ASP A 156 -2.38 -16.18 -7.46
N THR A 157 -2.61 -17.15 -6.58
CA THR A 157 -1.66 -17.56 -5.53
C THR A 157 -0.58 -18.52 -6.03
N LYS A 158 -0.73 -19.08 -7.23
CA LYS A 158 0.14 -20.14 -7.78
C LYS A 158 1.43 -19.66 -8.45
N HIS A 159 1.57 -18.37 -8.75
CA HIS A 159 2.74 -17.80 -9.44
C HIS A 159 3.59 -16.95 -8.49
N ARG A 160 4.13 -17.56 -7.43
CA ARG A 160 5.42 -17.08 -6.89
C ARG A 160 6.48 -17.57 -7.85
N ASN A 161 7.12 -16.66 -8.59
CA ASN A 161 8.43 -16.95 -9.15
C ASN A 161 9.50 -16.41 -8.18
N PRO A 162 9.98 -17.21 -7.21
CA PRO A 162 11.00 -16.76 -6.26
C PRO A 162 12.31 -16.32 -6.91
N SER A 163 12.51 -16.54 -8.21
CA SER A 163 13.69 -16.09 -8.95
C SER A 163 13.71 -14.59 -9.29
N LEU A 164 12.60 -13.87 -9.15
CA LEU A 164 12.53 -12.42 -9.39
C LEU A 164 12.96 -11.58 -8.17
N LEU A 165 12.97 -12.18 -6.97
CA LEU A 165 13.42 -11.55 -5.72
C LEU A 165 14.94 -11.67 -5.49
N ARG A 166 15.66 -12.31 -6.43
CA ARG A 166 17.11 -12.48 -6.39
C ARG A 166 17.73 -12.07 -7.72
N LYS A 167 17.72 -10.78 -8.04
CA LYS A 167 18.70 -10.22 -8.98
C LYS A 167 19.42 -9.02 -8.37
N LYS A 168 20.43 -9.40 -7.58
CA LYS A 168 21.75 -8.80 -7.36
C LYS A 168 21.85 -7.35 -6.84
N ALA A 169 22.52 -7.29 -5.69
CA ALA A 169 23.39 -6.20 -5.26
C ALA A 169 24.38 -5.74 -6.34
#